data_AF-A0A1G3QAK1-F1
#
_entry.id   AF-A0A1G3QAK1-F1
#
_cell.length_a   1.000
_cell.length_b   1.000
_cell.length_c   1.000
_cell.angle_alpha   90.00
_cell.angle_beta   90.00
_cell.angle_gamma   90.00
#
_symmetry.space_group_name_H-M   'P 1'
#
loop_
_entity.id
_entity.type
_entity.pdbx_description
1 polymer ?
#
loop_
_entity_poly.entity_id
_entity_poly.type
_entity_poly.pdbx_seq_one_letter_code
_entity_poly.pdbx_strand_id
1 'polypeptide(L)'
;MNWGSLLHGIIDTAIYSLVGIIMMGIGIFLVIMLSPFSVKKEIEDDQNISLGLIIGAMIIGISIIIAGVLMSPGSDTAKKMNVKDTAMKAEEKAVQ
;
A
#
# COMPACT_ATOMS: atom_id res chain seq x y z
N MET A 1 -19.84 14.29 18.92
CA MET A 1 -18.83 14.09 17.85
C MET A 1 -17.63 13.43 18.51
N ASN A 2 -17.34 12.17 18.19
CA ASN A 2 -16.34 11.38 18.90
C ASN A 2 -14.94 11.71 18.35
N TRP A 3 -14.24 12.65 19.00
CA TRP A 3 -12.93 13.11 18.53
C TRP A 3 -11.88 11.99 18.44
N GLY A 4 -11.98 10.97 19.29
CA GLY A 4 -11.07 9.82 19.29
C GLY A 4 -11.16 8.93 18.05
N SER A 5 -12.34 8.78 17.44
CA SER A 5 -12.49 7.98 16.22
C SER A 5 -11.90 8.68 15.00
N LEU A 6 -11.96 10.02 14.97
CA LEU A 6 -11.32 10.81 13.91
C LEU A 6 -9.81 10.68 13.96
N LEU A 7 -9.22 10.75 15.16
CA LEU A 7 -7.77 10.61 15.34
C LEU A 7 -7.27 9.24 14.85
N HIS A 8 -8.01 8.17 15.14
CA HIS A 8 -7.69 6.81 14.64
C HIS A 8 -7.72 6.75 13.11
N GLY A 9 -8.78 7.28 12.47
CA GLY A 9 -8.89 7.27 11.01
C GLY A 9 -7.79 8.06 10.30
N ILE A 10 -7.34 9.17 10.90
CA ILE A 10 -6.23 9.96 10.36
C ILE A 10 -4.91 9.17 10.45
N ILE A 11 -4.66 8.49 11.56
CA ILE A 11 -3.44 7.68 11.75
C ILE A 11 -3.42 6.52 10.75
N ASP A 12 -4.54 5.80 10.59
CA ASP A 12 -4.63 4.70 9.63
C ASP A 12 -4.38 5.20 8.20
N THR A 13 -5.01 6.32 7.80
CA THR A 13 -4.80 6.94 6.48
C THR A 13 -3.34 7.34 6.27
N ALA A 14 -2.69 7.91 7.28
CA ALA A 14 -1.29 8.29 7.22
C ALA A 14 -0.36 7.07 7.02
N ILE A 15 -0.65 5.96 7.71
CA ILE A 15 0.12 4.72 7.58
C ILE A 15 -0.06 4.11 6.19
N TYR A 16 -1.30 3.91 5.74
CA TYR A 16 -1.56 3.29 4.43
C TYR A 16 -1.08 4.15 3.25
N SER A 17 -1.18 5.47 3.35
CA SER A 17 -0.62 6.37 2.32
C SER A 17 0.90 6.28 2.25
N LEU A 18 1.59 6.22 3.40
CA LEU A 18 3.04 6.04 3.44
C LEU A 18 3.47 4.69 2.84
N VAL A 19 2.75 3.61 3.17
CA VAL A 19 2.99 2.29 2.58
C VAL A 19 2.83 2.33 1.06
N GLY A 20 1.77 2.96 0.55
CA GLY A 20 1.54 3.12 -0.88
C GLY A 20 2.67 3.90 -1.59
N ILE A 21 3.15 4.99 -0.98
CA ILE A 21 4.27 5.79 -1.51
C ILE A 21 5.55 4.94 -1.58
N ILE A 22 5.86 4.19 -0.53
CA ILE A 22 7.05 3.33 -0.49
C ILE A 22 6.96 2.24 -1.57
N MET A 23 5.82 1.56 -1.68
CA MET A 23 5.60 0.52 -2.70
C MET A 23 5.71 1.09 -4.12
N MET A 24 5.19 2.29 -4.36
CA MET A 24 5.31 2.97 -5.64
C MET A 24 6.77 3.28 -5.98
N GLY A 25 7.54 3.79 -5.01
CA GLY A 25 8.97 4.04 -5.17
C GLY A 25 9.74 2.76 -5.53
N ILE A 26 9.44 1.65 -4.86
CA ILE A 26 10.02 0.33 -5.18
C ILE A 26 9.60 -0.11 -6.59
N GLY A 27 8.34 0.07 -6.97
CA GLY A 27 7.85 -0.27 -8.31
C GLY A 27 8.58 0.47 -9.42
N ILE A 28 8.77 1.80 -9.28
CA ILE A 28 9.54 2.61 -10.23
C ILE A 28 11.00 2.15 -10.27
N PHE A 29 11.61 1.90 -9.11
CA PHE A 29 12.97 1.40 -9.03
C PHE A 29 13.14 0.06 -9.75
N LEU A 30 12.19 -0.87 -9.57
CA LEU A 30 12.18 -2.15 -10.26
C LEU A 30 12.05 -2.00 -11.77
N VAL A 31 11.20 -1.09 -12.27
CA VAL A 31 11.08 -0.83 -13.71
C VAL A 31 12.42 -0.35 -14.29
N ILE A 32 13.10 0.56 -13.61
CA ILE A 32 14.41 1.07 -14.06
C ILE A 32 15.47 -0.03 -14.01
N MET A 33 15.48 -0.83 -12.94
CA MET A 33 16.46 -1.91 -12.74
C MET A 33 16.25 -3.07 -13.73
N LEU A 34 15.01 -3.43 -14.04
CA LEU A 34 14.69 -4.51 -14.97
C LEU A 34 14.87 -4.11 -16.42
N SER A 35 14.87 -2.82 -16.73
CA SER A 35 15.12 -2.31 -18.07
C SER A 35 16.60 -2.54 -18.42
N PRO A 36 16.94 -3.40 -19.41
CA PRO A 36 18.33 -3.72 -19.72
C PRO A 36 19.03 -2.61 -20.53
N PHE A 37 18.35 -1.48 -20.72
CA PHE A 37 18.79 -0.30 -21.46
C PHE A 37 18.63 0.95 -20.60
N SER A 38 19.41 1.98 -20.90
CA SER A 38 19.35 3.25 -20.18
C SER A 38 18.06 3.99 -20.54
N VAL A 39 17.06 3.89 -19.68
CA VAL A 39 15.77 4.59 -19.80
C VAL A 39 15.97 6.10 -20.01
N LYS A 40 16.92 6.71 -19.29
CA LYS A 40 17.22 8.15 -19.42
C LYS A 40 17.72 8.48 -20.83
N LYS A 41 18.64 7.66 -21.37
CA LYS A 41 19.20 7.88 -22.70
C LYS A 41 18.13 7.78 -23.78
N GLU A 42 17.31 6.73 -23.73
CA GLU A 42 16.26 6.51 -24.71
C GLU A 42 15.19 7.61 -24.71
N ILE A 43 14.85 8.16 -23.54
CA ILE A 43 13.87 9.25 -23.44
C ILE A 43 14.49 10.61 -23.82
N GLU A 44 15.71 10.90 -23.36
CA GLU A 44 16.31 12.23 -23.49
C GLU A 44 17.09 12.40 -24.81
N ASP A 45 18.00 11.48 -25.13
CA ASP A 45 18.87 11.58 -26.30
C ASP A 45 18.17 11.05 -27.56
N ASP A 46 17.55 9.86 -27.46
CA ASP A 46 16.91 9.20 -28.60
C ASP A 46 15.44 9.65 -28.81
N GLN A 47 14.92 10.50 -27.90
CA GLN A 47 13.57 11.08 -27.96
C GLN A 47 12.46 10.04 -28.20
N ASN A 48 12.61 8.86 -27.61
CA ASN A 48 11.71 7.74 -27.81
C ASN A 48 10.42 7.91 -27.01
N ILE A 49 9.44 8.61 -27.60
CA ILE A 49 8.11 8.84 -26.99
C ILE A 49 7.41 7.51 -26.69
N SER A 50 7.62 6.47 -27.51
CA SER A 50 7.01 5.15 -27.29
C SER A 50 7.49 4.52 -25.99
N LEU A 51 8.77 4.63 -25.66
CA LEU A 51 9.31 4.14 -24.39
C LEU A 51 8.70 4.91 -23.20
N GLY A 52 8.58 6.24 -23.32
CA GLY A 52 7.93 7.07 -22.30
C GLY A 52 6.48 6.64 -22.04
N LEU A 53 5.72 6.34 -23.10
CA LEU A 53 4.34 5.85 -22.99
C LEU A 53 4.27 4.48 -22.30
N ILE A 54 5.16 3.55 -22.67
CA ILE A 54 5.20 2.20 -22.07
C ILE A 54 5.54 2.28 -20.58
N ILE A 55 6.52 3.09 -20.21
CA ILE A 55 6.89 3.29 -18.80
C ILE A 55 5.75 3.95 -18.01
N GLY A 56 5.09 4.95 -18.60
CA GLY A 56 3.89 5.55 -18.01
C GLY A 56 2.77 4.52 -17.77
N ALA A 57 2.51 3.66 -18.76
CA ALA A 57 1.52 2.59 -18.63
C ALA A 57 1.90 1.56 -17.55
N MET A 58 3.19 1.21 -17.43
CA MET A 58 3.67 0.32 -16.36
C MET A 58 3.46 0.94 -14.97
N ILE A 59 3.77 2.22 -14.80
CA ILE A 59 3.56 2.93 -13.53
C ILE A 59 2.06 2.94 -13.16
N ILE A 60 1.17 3.15 -14.14
CA ILE A 60 -0.28 3.07 -13.93
C ILE A 60 -0.69 1.65 -13.50
N GLY A 61 -0.19 0.61 -14.17
CA GLY A 61 -0.46 -0.78 -13.81
C GLY A 61 -0.03 -1.12 -12.38
N ILE A 62 1.17 -0.70 -11.98
CA ILE A 62 1.68 -0.86 -10.61
C ILE A 62 0.79 -0.12 -9.61
N SER A 63 0.35 1.09 -9.94
CA SER A 63 -0.55 1.89 -9.09
C SER A 63 -1.86 1.16 -8.81
N ILE A 64 -2.46 0.54 -9.83
CA ILE A 64 -3.71 -0.21 -9.72
C ILE A 64 -3.54 -1.44 -8.82
N ILE A 65 -2.43 -2.16 -8.96
CA ILE A 65 -2.13 -3.33 -8.11
C ILE A 65 -1.98 -2.89 -6.64
N ILE A 66 -1.22 -1.83 -6.38
CA ILE A 66 -1.04 -1.26 -5.03
C ILE A 66 -2.39 -0.84 -4.45
N ALA A 67 -3.23 -0.16 -5.23
CA ALA A 67 -4.57 0.24 -4.80
C ALA A 67 -5.43 -0.97 -4.41
N GLY A 68 -5.39 -2.05 -5.18
CA GLY A 68 -6.10 -3.29 -4.87
C GLY A 68 -5.63 -3.94 -3.56
N VAL A 69 -4.32 -3.93 -3.30
CA VAL A 69 -3.75 -4.43 -2.05
C VAL A 69 -4.17 -3.57 -0.86
N LEU A 70 -4.08 -2.25 -0.98
CA LEU A 70 -4.45 -1.31 0.09
C LEU A 70 -5.95 -1.27 0.38
N MET A 71 -6.79 -1.57 -0.60
CA MET A 71 -8.25 -1.64 -0.42
C MET A 71 -8.70 -2.87 0.39
N SER A 72 -7.82 -3.86 0.60
CA SER A 72 -8.17 -5.10 1.29
C SER A 72 -8.51 -4.86 2.77
N PRO A 73 -9.71 -5.25 3.28
CA PRO A 73 -10.10 -5.04 4.68
C PRO A 73 -9.28 -5.91 5.66
N GLY A 74 -8.10 -5.45 6.07
CA GLY A 74 -7.19 -6.20 6.95
C GLY A 74 -7.19 -5.79 8.43
N SER A 75 -7.41 -4.51 8.75
CA SER A 75 -7.16 -3.95 10.10
C SER A 75 -8.24 -4.28 11.14
N ASP A 76 -9.51 -4.34 10.73
CA ASP A 76 -10.62 -4.61 11.66
C ASP A 76 -10.59 -6.03 12.23
N THR A 77 -10.03 -6.98 11.48
CA THR A 77 -10.01 -8.40 11.84
C THR A 77 -9.04 -8.67 12.99
N ALA A 78 -7.85 -8.04 12.98
CA ALA A 78 -6.84 -8.22 14.03
C ALA A 78 -7.31 -7.66 15.39
N LYS A 79 -7.97 -6.50 15.38
CA LYS A 79 -8.55 -5.89 16.59
C LYS A 79 -9.69 -6.72 17.16
N LYS A 80 -10.55 -7.29 16.30
CA LYS A 80 -11.64 -8.17 16.72
C LYS A 80 -11.15 -9.50 17.31
N MET A 81 -10.05 -10.07 16.79
CA MET A 81 -9.45 -11.28 17.39
C MET A 81 -8.92 -11.01 18.80
N ASN A 82 -8.13 -9.96 19.00
CA ASN A 82 -7.55 -9.64 20.31
C ASN A 82 -8.63 -9.36 21.38
N VAL A 83 -9.71 -8.66 21.02
CA VAL A 83 -10.84 -8.40 21.92
C VAL A 83 -11.61 -9.70 22.23
N LYS A 84 -11.82 -10.56 21.23
CA LYS A 84 -12.54 -11.84 21.41
C LYS A 84 -11.75 -12.82 22.27
N ASP A 85 -10.43 -12.88 22.11
CA ASP A 85 -9.55 -13.72 22.93
C ASP A 85 -9.52 -13.24 24.39
N THR A 86 -9.59 -11.92 24.59
CA THR A 86 -9.65 -11.32 25.94
C THR A 86 -11.00 -11.60 26.60
N ALA A 87 -12.10 -11.51 25.85
CA ALA A 87 -13.45 -11.83 26.33
C ALA A 87 -13.59 -13.31 26.69
N MET A 88 -13.05 -14.21 25.86
CA MET A 88 -13.09 -15.66 26.10
C MET A 88 -12.30 -16.06 27.34
N LYS A 89 -11.11 -15.49 27.55
CA LYS A 89 -10.32 -15.68 28.78
C LYS A 89 -11.03 -15.13 30.03
N ALA A 90 -11.82 -14.08 29.88
CA ALA A 90 -12.59 -13.51 30.97
C ALA A 90 -13.79 -14.41 31.35
N GLU A 91 -14.49 -14.97 30.36
CA GLU A 91 -15.58 -15.92 30.59
C GLU A 91 -15.08 -17.23 31.20
N GLU A 92 -13.96 -17.78 30.73
CA GLU A 92 -13.36 -19.00 31.29
C GLU A 92 -13.00 -18.84 32.78
N LYS A 93 -12.51 -17.66 33.17
CA LYS A 93 -12.20 -17.33 34.58
C LYS A 93 -13.42 -17.04 35.45
N ALA A 94 -14.57 -16.72 34.85
CA ALA A 94 -15.80 -16.46 35.60
C ALA A 94 -16.61 -17.73 35.90
N VAL A 95 -16.30 -18.82 35.19
CA VAL A 95 -16.98 -20.12 35.31
C VAL A 95 -16.19 -21.11 36.19
N GLN A 96 -14.90 -20.85 36.45
CA GLN A 96 -14.07 -21.55 37.45
C GLN A 96 -14.19 -20.90 38.83
#